data_AF-A0A7D3WUX2-F1
#
_entry.id   AF-A0A7D3WUX2-F1
#
_cell.length_a   1.000
_cell.length_b   1.000
_cell.length_c   1.000
_cell.angle_alpha   90.00
_cell.angle_beta   90.00
_cell.angle_gamma   90.00
#
_symmetry.space_group_name_H-M   'P 1'
#
loop_
_entity.id
_entity.type
_entity.pdbx_description
1 polymer ?
#
loop_
_entity_poly.entity_id
_entity_poly.type
_entity_poly.pdbx_seq_one_letter_code
_entity_poly.pdbx_strand_id
1 'polypeptide(L)'
;MYQCLAFLLMFLPVAQCLSVDRLLLKLKYSNTRFRYMPARTVSQLAYYGPVIVGIAFVYFDSTLYKLTSPLWLKGLGMWVPASLPFVTHANTSALLNSEVLVKFMGYLSIVFEFLFLFLFPFRRYRAILMVIGIGLHLGILLEFPIPLFAIGFGSLYLLMVPVGFWRRLFGATPGQEKLTFYFDAECPLCARTRLVIEHLDLGQAVRFRSVQFYAEQEPALAGLSQDALLDDIHSVDRRGHVYSGIDTYAQVFNAIPYLKPISWLIHTPGIYHLGKAVYGFIARNRTTERCTEDNCGYVAPVLPPPTKNSRFWRA
;
A
#
# COMPACT_ATOMS: atom_id res chain seq x y z
N MET A 1 1.52 -1.90 24.25
CA MET A 1 1.52 -2.28 22.81
C MET A 1 1.90 -1.13 21.88
N TYR A 2 1.12 -0.06 21.75
CA TYR A 2 1.34 0.97 20.71
C TYR A 2 2.75 1.57 20.70
N GLN A 3 3.29 1.87 21.88
CA GLN A 3 4.65 2.38 22.03
C GLN A 3 5.69 1.37 21.54
N CYS A 4 5.52 0.07 21.84
CA CYS A 4 6.40 -1.00 21.36
C CYS A 4 6.34 -1.13 19.83
N LEU A 5 5.15 -1.03 19.24
CA LEU A 5 4.97 -1.11 17.80
C LEU A 5 5.55 0.14 17.09
N ALA A 6 5.29 1.33 17.64
CA ALA A 6 5.87 2.58 17.15
C ALA A 6 7.39 2.54 17.21
N PHE A 7 7.95 2.02 18.31
CA PHE A 7 9.39 1.80 18.45
C PHE A 7 9.92 0.84 17.39
N LEU A 8 9.26 -0.30 17.19
CA LEU A 8 9.65 -1.26 16.17
C LEU A 8 9.62 -0.65 14.76
N LEU A 9 8.60 0.14 14.44
CA LEU A 9 8.44 0.79 13.13
C LEU A 9 9.61 1.73 12.77
N MET A 10 10.32 2.29 13.74
CA MET A 10 11.52 3.11 13.49
C MET A 10 12.65 2.31 12.81
N PHE A 11 12.70 0.99 13.02
CA PHE A 11 13.75 0.12 12.48
C PHE A 11 13.26 -0.72 11.30
N LEU A 12 11.95 -0.73 11.04
CA LEU A 12 11.39 -1.52 9.96
C LEU A 12 11.59 -0.83 8.61
N PRO A 13 11.99 -1.57 7.56
CA PRO A 13 12.19 -1.02 6.21
C PRO A 13 10.86 -0.75 5.50
N VAL A 14 9.99 0.08 6.08
CA VAL A 14 8.64 0.41 5.57
C VAL A 14 8.67 1.25 4.29
N ALA A 15 9.78 1.96 4.03
CA ALA A 15 9.92 2.84 2.88
C ALA A 15 10.31 2.13 1.56
N GLN A 16 10.43 0.80 1.52
CA GLN A 16 11.08 0.11 0.40
C GLN A 16 10.23 -0.09 -0.86
N CYS A 17 8.90 0.02 -0.79
CA CYS A 17 8.01 -0.23 -1.92
C CYS A 17 7.33 1.04 -2.46
N LEU A 18 6.29 1.50 -1.76
CA LEU A 18 5.53 2.71 -2.08
C LEU A 18 5.77 3.71 -0.93
N SER A 19 6.63 4.70 -1.17
CA SER A 19 6.97 5.72 -0.17
C SER A 19 7.46 7.00 -0.84
N VAL A 20 7.22 8.13 -0.17
CA VAL A 20 7.70 9.42 -0.63
C VAL A 20 9.23 9.44 -0.65
N ASP A 21 9.90 8.92 0.38
CA ASP A 21 11.37 8.86 0.45
C ASP A 21 11.97 8.14 -0.76
N ARG A 22 11.37 6.99 -1.14
CA ARG A 22 11.83 6.23 -2.30
C ARG A 22 11.54 6.94 -3.60
N LEU A 23 10.42 7.65 -3.72
CA LEU A 23 10.14 8.48 -4.88
C LEU A 23 11.16 9.61 -5.01
N LEU A 24 11.47 10.30 -3.91
CA LEU A 24 12.49 11.35 -3.87
C LEU A 24 13.87 10.83 -4.27
N LEU A 25 14.27 9.64 -3.79
CA LEU A 25 15.51 8.98 -4.22
C LEU A 25 15.51 8.68 -5.72
N LYS A 26 14.41 8.12 -6.27
CA LYS A 26 14.29 7.89 -7.72
C LYS A 26 14.40 9.19 -8.50
N LEU A 27 13.75 10.27 -8.07
CA LEU A 27 13.75 11.57 -8.74
C LEU A 27 15.09 12.33 -8.63
N LYS A 28 15.85 12.09 -7.55
CA LYS A 28 17.17 12.68 -7.32
C LYS A 28 18.25 12.01 -8.15
N TYR A 29 18.23 10.67 -8.24
CA TYR A 29 19.28 9.88 -8.86
C TYR A 29 18.95 9.35 -10.26
N SER A 30 17.79 9.70 -10.82
CA SER A 30 17.44 9.42 -12.22
C SER A 30 17.47 10.69 -13.06
N ASN A 31 17.81 10.53 -14.33
CA ASN A 31 17.72 11.55 -15.36
C ASN A 31 17.12 10.94 -16.65
N THR A 32 17.16 11.66 -17.76
CA THR A 32 16.60 11.20 -19.05
C THR A 32 17.32 9.97 -19.62
N ARG A 33 18.62 9.80 -19.32
CA ARG A 33 19.46 8.69 -19.85
C ARG A 33 19.64 7.53 -18.88
N PHE A 34 19.59 7.79 -17.57
CA PHE A 34 19.85 6.82 -16.52
C PHE A 34 18.72 6.77 -15.50
N ARG A 35 18.33 5.55 -15.11
CA ARG A 35 17.28 5.30 -14.14
C ARG A 35 17.79 4.62 -12.89
N TYR A 36 17.62 5.27 -11.75
CA TYR A 36 17.92 4.69 -10.45
C TYR A 36 16.78 3.80 -9.97
N MET A 37 17.08 2.51 -9.73
CA MET A 37 16.11 1.51 -9.25
C MET A 37 16.55 0.95 -7.89
N PRO A 38 16.12 1.56 -6.77
CA PRO A 38 16.49 1.05 -5.44
C PRO A 38 15.89 -0.34 -5.19
N ALA A 39 16.50 -1.12 -4.30
CA ALA A 39 16.04 -2.49 -3.97
C ALA A 39 14.59 -2.48 -3.45
N ARG A 40 13.80 -3.51 -3.77
CA ARG A 40 12.40 -3.68 -3.30
C ARG A 40 12.23 -4.77 -2.25
N THR A 41 13.27 -5.56 -2.00
CA THR A 41 13.22 -6.73 -1.12
C THR A 41 13.54 -6.35 0.32
N VAL A 42 12.77 -6.88 1.26
CA VAL A 42 12.98 -6.74 2.71
C VAL A 42 13.12 -8.12 3.37
N SER A 43 13.69 -8.18 4.57
CA SER A 43 13.72 -9.40 5.37
C SER A 43 12.30 -9.83 5.74
N GLN A 44 12.05 -11.14 5.80
CA GLN A 44 10.77 -11.68 6.30
C GLN A 44 10.50 -11.30 7.75
N LEU A 45 11.56 -11.05 8.54
CA LEU A 45 11.42 -10.56 9.91
C LEU A 45 10.74 -9.20 10.00
N ALA A 46 10.88 -8.36 8.97
CA ALA A 46 10.19 -7.08 8.94
C ALA A 46 8.66 -7.25 8.87
N TYR A 47 8.21 -8.39 8.35
CA TYR A 47 6.80 -8.73 8.24
C TYR A 47 6.27 -9.45 9.50
N TYR A 48 7.05 -10.38 10.06
CA TYR A 48 6.65 -11.15 11.25
C TYR A 48 6.89 -10.41 12.57
N GLY A 49 7.88 -9.51 12.64
CA GLY A 49 8.23 -8.77 13.86
C GLY A 49 7.04 -8.06 14.51
N PRO A 50 6.27 -7.25 13.77
CA PRO A 50 5.06 -6.61 14.29
C PRO A 50 4.03 -7.59 14.85
N VAL A 51 3.85 -8.77 14.23
CA VAL A 51 2.91 -9.80 14.69
C VAL A 51 3.42 -10.45 15.97
N ILE A 52 4.72 -10.75 16.05
CA ILE A 52 5.33 -11.35 17.25
C ILE A 52 5.24 -10.39 18.43
N VAL A 53 5.73 -9.16 18.26
CA VAL A 53 5.82 -8.17 19.34
C VAL A 53 4.45 -7.59 19.68
N GLY A 54 3.64 -7.31 18.66
CA GLY A 54 2.35 -6.64 18.82
C GLY A 54 1.20 -7.57 19.19
N ILE A 55 1.23 -8.84 18.78
CA ILE A 55 0.19 -9.83 19.09
C ILE A 55 0.73 -10.93 19.99
N ALA A 56 1.71 -11.71 19.51
CA ALA A 56 2.05 -12.98 20.14
C ALA A 56 2.56 -12.82 21.59
N PHE A 57 3.49 -11.89 21.83
CA PHE A 57 3.99 -11.64 23.18
C PHE A 57 2.95 -11.01 24.10
N VAL A 58 2.10 -10.13 23.58
CA VAL A 58 1.04 -9.52 24.38
C VAL A 58 0.00 -10.55 24.80
N TYR A 59 -0.38 -11.46 23.89
CA TYR A 59 -1.29 -12.56 24.20
C TYR A 59 -0.68 -13.55 25.17
N PHE A 60 0.58 -13.91 24.97
CA PHE A 60 1.27 -14.84 25.86
C PHE A 60 1.34 -14.29 27.29
N ASP A 61 1.77 -13.04 27.45
CA ASP A 61 1.78 -12.34 28.75
C ASP A 61 0.37 -12.25 29.37
N SER A 62 -0.63 -11.85 28.56
CA SER A 62 -2.02 -11.80 29.02
C SER A 62 -2.54 -13.16 29.49
N THR A 63 -2.17 -14.24 28.81
CA THR A 63 -2.55 -15.60 29.19
C THR A 63 -1.95 -15.96 30.55
N LEU A 64 -0.67 -15.68 30.79
CA LEU A 64 -0.03 -15.94 32.09
C LEU A 64 -0.76 -15.23 33.22
N TYR A 65 -1.17 -13.97 33.00
CA TYR A 65 -1.99 -13.25 33.97
C TYR A 65 -3.37 -13.92 34.17
N LYS A 66 -4.08 -14.25 33.09
CA LYS A 66 -5.39 -14.92 33.15
C LYS A 66 -5.35 -16.25 33.89
N LEU A 67 -4.27 -17.04 33.75
CA LEU A 67 -4.10 -18.32 34.44
C LEU A 67 -3.99 -18.20 35.97
N THR A 68 -3.66 -17.02 36.49
CA THR A 68 -3.62 -16.75 37.93
C THR A 68 -4.96 -16.28 38.50
N SER A 69 -5.96 -15.99 37.66
CA SER A 69 -7.25 -15.45 38.07
C SER A 69 -8.31 -16.55 38.23
N PRO A 70 -8.93 -16.72 39.41
CA PRO A 70 -10.02 -17.68 39.61
C PRO A 70 -11.22 -17.46 38.68
N LEU A 71 -11.46 -16.22 38.25
CA LEU A 71 -12.55 -15.88 37.34
C LEU A 71 -12.31 -16.43 35.93
N TRP A 72 -11.09 -16.24 35.41
CA TRP A 72 -10.69 -16.76 34.10
C TRP A 72 -10.62 -18.29 34.09
N LEU A 73 -10.14 -18.91 35.17
CA LEU A 73 -10.14 -20.37 35.32
C LEU A 73 -11.56 -20.98 35.30
N LYS A 74 -12.56 -20.24 35.79
CA LYS A 74 -13.98 -20.63 35.73
C LYS A 74 -14.67 -20.25 34.41
N GLY A 75 -13.95 -19.64 33.46
CA GLY A 75 -14.49 -19.19 32.16
C GLY A 75 -15.32 -17.90 32.24
N LEU A 76 -15.31 -17.19 33.38
CA LEU A 76 -16.14 -16.00 33.62
C LEU A 76 -15.41 -14.68 33.39
N GLY A 77 -14.15 -14.71 32.97
CA GLY A 77 -13.31 -13.51 32.83
C GLY A 77 -13.84 -12.46 31.84
N MET A 78 -14.54 -12.90 30.78
CA MET A 78 -15.20 -12.00 29.82
C MET A 78 -16.56 -11.49 30.34
N TRP A 79 -17.28 -12.31 31.08
CA TRP A 79 -18.63 -11.99 31.55
C TRP A 79 -18.64 -10.89 32.60
N VAL A 80 -17.68 -10.88 33.53
CA VAL A 80 -17.61 -9.86 34.57
C VAL A 80 -17.62 -8.44 34.01
N PRO A 81 -16.67 -8.03 33.14
CA PRO A 81 -16.70 -6.68 32.58
C PRO A 81 -17.91 -6.43 31.67
N ALA A 82 -18.38 -7.44 30.93
CA ALA A 82 -19.56 -7.30 30.05
C ALA A 82 -20.88 -7.17 30.84
N SER A 83 -20.92 -7.62 32.10
CA SER A 83 -22.09 -7.46 32.97
C SER A 83 -22.21 -6.07 33.61
N LEU A 84 -21.18 -5.21 33.44
CA LEU A 84 -21.13 -3.89 34.06
C LEU A 84 -21.60 -2.82 33.06
N PRO A 85 -22.74 -2.14 33.30
CA PRO A 85 -23.36 -1.26 32.32
C PRO A 85 -22.52 -0.04 31.94
N PHE A 86 -21.59 0.38 32.81
CA PHE A 86 -20.68 1.50 32.56
C PHE A 86 -19.44 1.11 31.74
N VAL A 87 -19.26 -0.19 31.44
CA VAL A 87 -18.12 -0.72 30.68
C VAL A 87 -18.57 -1.29 29.32
N THR A 88 -19.85 -1.14 28.95
CA THR A 88 -20.42 -1.70 27.72
C THR A 88 -21.15 -0.67 26.89
N HIS A 89 -21.19 -0.84 25.57
CA HIS A 89 -21.96 0.01 24.65
C HIS A 89 -23.43 -0.39 24.53
N ALA A 90 -23.72 -1.68 24.67
CA ALA A 90 -25.05 -2.25 24.41
C ALA A 90 -25.48 -3.18 25.54
N ASN A 91 -26.79 -3.38 25.68
CA ASN A 91 -27.31 -4.39 26.59
C ASN A 91 -27.26 -5.77 25.93
N THR A 92 -26.26 -6.56 26.29
CA THR A 92 -26.05 -7.93 25.79
C THR A 92 -26.49 -9.02 26.78
N SER A 93 -27.33 -8.67 27.76
CA SER A 93 -27.77 -9.58 28.84
C SER A 93 -28.32 -10.91 28.32
N ALA A 94 -29.03 -10.92 27.18
CA ALA A 94 -29.54 -12.14 26.57
C ALA A 94 -28.42 -13.14 26.20
N LEU A 95 -27.28 -12.65 25.70
CA LEU A 95 -26.11 -13.48 25.40
C LEU A 95 -25.37 -13.87 26.69
N LEU A 96 -25.22 -12.93 27.62
CA LEU A 96 -24.52 -13.13 28.89
C LEU A 96 -25.23 -14.12 29.84
N ASN A 97 -26.55 -14.27 29.70
CA ASN A 97 -27.33 -15.26 30.44
C ASN A 97 -27.10 -16.70 29.97
N SER A 98 -26.43 -16.90 28.83
CA SER A 98 -26.02 -18.23 28.39
C SER A 98 -24.67 -18.61 29.00
N GLU A 99 -24.71 -19.43 30.05
CA GLU A 99 -23.50 -19.92 30.73
C GLU A 99 -22.55 -20.65 29.76
N VAL A 100 -23.11 -21.46 28.85
CA VAL A 100 -22.35 -22.22 27.86
C VAL A 100 -21.57 -21.26 26.93
N LEU A 101 -22.24 -20.23 26.41
CA LEU A 101 -21.63 -19.25 25.52
C LEU A 101 -20.51 -18.48 26.22
N VAL A 102 -20.78 -18.00 27.44
CA VAL A 102 -19.82 -17.24 28.25
C VAL A 102 -18.57 -18.05 28.53
N LYS A 103 -18.73 -19.29 29.04
CA LYS A 103 -17.60 -20.17 29.34
C LYS A 103 -16.82 -20.52 28.07
N PHE A 104 -17.52 -20.81 26.98
CA PHE A 104 -16.88 -21.08 25.70
C PHE A 104 -16.02 -19.88 25.26
N MET A 105 -16.54 -18.67 25.29
CA MET A 105 -15.80 -17.47 24.90
C MET A 105 -14.62 -17.17 25.86
N GLY A 106 -14.81 -17.37 27.16
CA GLY A 106 -13.73 -17.24 28.15
C GLY A 106 -12.57 -18.20 27.89
N TYR A 107 -12.86 -19.50 27.71
CA TYR A 107 -11.83 -20.50 27.42
C TYR A 107 -11.23 -20.36 26.02
N LEU A 108 -12.05 -19.98 25.03
CA LEU A 108 -11.57 -19.69 23.68
C LEU A 108 -10.48 -18.61 23.72
N SER A 109 -10.70 -17.51 24.45
CA SER A 109 -9.71 -16.44 24.57
C SER A 109 -8.39 -16.94 25.17
N ILE A 110 -8.42 -17.70 26.27
CA ILE A 110 -7.20 -18.24 26.91
C ILE A 110 -6.47 -19.19 25.96
N VAL A 111 -7.17 -20.17 25.40
CA VAL A 111 -6.58 -21.19 24.53
C VAL A 111 -6.02 -20.55 23.26
N PHE A 112 -6.76 -19.62 22.66
CA PHE A 112 -6.34 -18.90 21.47
C PHE A 112 -5.08 -18.07 21.73
N GLU A 113 -5.09 -17.24 22.79
CA GLU A 113 -3.96 -16.37 23.12
C GLU A 113 -2.67 -17.17 23.41
N PHE A 114 -2.78 -18.26 24.17
CA PHE A 114 -1.64 -19.13 24.46
C PHE A 114 -1.11 -19.81 23.19
N LEU A 115 -1.99 -20.44 22.41
CA LEU A 115 -1.59 -21.19 21.22
C LEU A 115 -1.11 -20.28 20.09
N PHE A 116 -1.52 -19.01 20.05
CA PHE A 116 -1.16 -18.09 18.97
C PHE A 116 0.36 -18.04 18.76
N LEU A 117 1.14 -17.85 19.83
CA LEU A 117 2.62 -17.76 19.76
C LEU A 117 3.25 -18.99 19.09
N PHE A 118 2.70 -20.18 19.36
CA PHE A 118 3.24 -21.44 18.85
C PHE A 118 2.70 -21.79 17.45
N LEU A 119 1.46 -21.39 17.13
CA LEU A 119 0.80 -21.79 15.89
C LEU A 119 0.98 -20.79 14.75
N PHE A 120 1.13 -19.49 15.02
CA PHE A 120 1.23 -18.46 13.96
C PHE A 120 2.42 -18.66 12.98
N PRO A 121 3.60 -19.20 13.38
CA PRO A 121 4.70 -19.39 12.45
C PRO A 121 4.31 -20.34 11.31
N PHE A 122 3.47 -21.33 11.59
CA PHE A 122 3.01 -22.32 10.63
C PHE A 122 1.92 -21.75 9.71
N ARG A 123 2.23 -21.66 8.40
CA ARG A 123 1.35 -21.10 7.38
C ARG A 123 -0.06 -21.70 7.37
N ARG A 124 -0.20 -23.00 7.69
CA ARG A 124 -1.50 -23.70 7.71
C ARG A 124 -2.52 -23.09 8.69
N TYR A 125 -2.05 -22.52 9.79
CA TYR A 125 -2.92 -22.02 10.86
C TYR A 125 -3.22 -20.53 10.78
N ARG A 126 -2.46 -19.77 9.99
CA ARG A 126 -2.59 -18.30 9.95
C ARG A 126 -3.98 -17.82 9.60
N ALA A 127 -4.66 -18.46 8.64
CA ALA A 127 -6.01 -18.07 8.24
C ALA A 127 -7.03 -18.28 9.38
N ILE A 128 -6.98 -19.43 10.05
CA ILE A 128 -7.87 -19.74 11.17
C ILE A 128 -7.58 -18.79 12.35
N LEU A 129 -6.31 -18.59 12.69
CA LEU A 129 -5.91 -17.67 13.75
C LEU A 129 -6.35 -16.23 13.46
N MET A 130 -6.25 -15.80 12.21
CA MET A 130 -6.70 -14.49 11.75
C MET A 130 -8.21 -14.32 11.90
N VAL A 131 -9.00 -15.30 11.47
CA VAL A 131 -10.47 -15.23 11.57
C VAL A 131 -10.92 -15.17 13.03
N ILE A 132 -10.38 -16.05 13.88
CA ILE A 132 -10.71 -16.07 15.32
C ILE A 132 -10.26 -14.76 15.96
N GLY A 133 -9.02 -14.34 15.71
CA GLY A 133 -8.46 -13.11 16.27
C GLY A 133 -9.24 -11.86 15.91
N ILE A 134 -9.54 -11.66 14.61
CA ILE A 134 -10.38 -10.55 14.15
C ILE A 134 -11.78 -10.63 14.76
N GLY A 135 -12.37 -11.83 14.85
CA GLY A 135 -13.69 -12.04 15.48
C GLY A 135 -13.72 -11.62 16.94
N LEU A 136 -12.71 -12.01 17.73
CA LEU A 136 -12.59 -11.60 19.13
C LEU A 136 -12.41 -10.08 19.27
N HIS A 137 -11.61 -9.45 18.38
CA HIS A 137 -11.39 -7.99 18.41
C HIS A 137 -12.62 -7.21 17.96
N LEU A 138 -13.38 -7.74 17.00
CA LEU A 138 -14.67 -7.19 16.61
C LEU A 138 -15.67 -7.28 17.76
N GLY A 139 -15.68 -8.40 18.50
CA GLY A 139 -16.46 -8.51 19.74
C GLY A 139 -16.10 -7.43 20.76
N ILE A 140 -14.79 -7.20 20.98
CA ILE A 140 -14.33 -6.12 21.86
C ILE A 140 -14.77 -4.74 21.36
N LEU A 141 -14.69 -4.48 20.05
CA LEU A 141 -15.09 -3.21 19.44
C LEU A 141 -16.59 -2.92 19.61
N LEU A 142 -17.43 -3.95 19.54
CA LEU A 142 -18.87 -3.82 19.67
C LEU A 142 -19.30 -3.72 21.13
N GLU A 143 -18.63 -4.45 22.02
CA GLU A 143 -19.03 -4.54 23.42
C GLU A 143 -18.44 -3.43 24.28
N PHE A 144 -17.12 -3.19 24.22
CA PHE A 144 -16.39 -2.39 25.19
C PHE A 144 -15.95 -1.01 24.65
N PRO A 145 -15.89 0.04 25.48
CA PRO A 145 -15.47 1.40 25.11
C PRO A 145 -13.95 1.54 24.95
N ILE A 146 -13.32 0.58 24.27
CA ILE A 146 -11.89 0.55 23.95
C ILE A 146 -11.66 0.36 22.43
N PRO A 147 -12.24 1.23 21.57
CA PRO A 147 -12.22 1.03 20.13
C PRO A 147 -10.81 1.07 19.53
N LEU A 148 -9.93 1.92 20.09
CA LEU A 148 -8.55 2.01 19.63
C LEU A 148 -7.81 0.70 19.85
N PHE A 149 -8.02 0.03 20.99
CA PHE A 149 -7.44 -1.28 21.29
C PHE A 149 -7.88 -2.31 20.25
N ALA A 150 -9.20 -2.42 20.05
CA ALA A 150 -9.76 -3.39 19.11
C ALA A 150 -9.28 -3.17 17.67
N ILE A 151 -9.31 -1.93 17.18
CA ILE A 151 -8.88 -1.58 15.81
C ILE A 151 -7.37 -1.72 15.67
N GLY A 152 -6.60 -1.27 16.67
CA GLY A 152 -5.15 -1.33 16.66
C GLY A 152 -4.62 -2.77 16.58
N PHE A 153 -5.05 -3.62 17.51
CA PHE A 153 -4.70 -5.04 17.47
C PHE A 153 -5.31 -5.74 16.25
N GLY A 154 -6.57 -5.44 15.91
CA GLY A 154 -7.25 -5.99 14.75
C GLY A 154 -6.50 -5.71 13.43
N SER A 155 -5.92 -4.52 13.29
CA SER A 155 -5.16 -4.15 12.10
C SER A 155 -3.89 -4.96 11.89
N LEU A 156 -3.25 -5.44 12.96
CA LEU A 156 -2.03 -6.27 12.87
C LEU A 156 -2.30 -7.61 12.19
N TYR A 157 -3.54 -8.10 12.23
CA TYR A 157 -3.96 -9.31 11.51
C TYR A 157 -3.94 -9.15 9.98
N LEU A 158 -3.89 -7.92 9.44
CA LEU A 158 -3.65 -7.69 8.01
C LEU A 158 -2.29 -8.25 7.57
N LEU A 159 -1.31 -8.30 8.49
CA LEU A 159 0.00 -8.92 8.27
C LEU A 159 -0.03 -10.45 8.35
N MET A 160 -1.18 -11.06 8.63
CA MET A 160 -1.36 -12.52 8.56
C MET A 160 -2.05 -12.96 7.27
N VAL A 161 -2.63 -12.02 6.52
CA VAL A 161 -3.25 -12.27 5.22
C VAL A 161 -2.19 -12.81 4.25
N PRO A 162 -2.42 -13.97 3.60
CA PRO A 162 -1.46 -14.54 2.67
C PRO A 162 -1.08 -13.57 1.56
N VAL A 163 0.22 -13.44 1.25
CA VAL A 163 0.72 -12.53 0.20
C VAL A 163 0.06 -12.78 -1.17
N GLY A 164 -0.37 -14.02 -1.45
CA GLY A 164 -1.11 -14.35 -2.67
C GLY A 164 -2.45 -13.61 -2.79
N PHE A 165 -3.12 -13.32 -1.67
CA PHE A 165 -4.34 -12.51 -1.65
C PHE A 165 -4.03 -11.06 -2.09
N TRP A 166 -3.02 -10.44 -1.49
CA TRP A 166 -2.58 -9.10 -1.87
C TRP A 166 -2.12 -9.02 -3.32
N ARG A 167 -1.44 -10.06 -3.83
CA ARG A 167 -1.04 -10.14 -5.24
C ARG A 167 -2.23 -10.24 -6.18
N ARG A 168 -3.34 -10.88 -5.78
CA ARG A 168 -4.57 -10.88 -6.61
C ARG A 168 -5.28 -9.54 -6.59
N LEU A 169 -5.26 -8.83 -5.45
CA LEU A 169 -5.95 -7.56 -5.30
C LEU A 169 -5.19 -6.39 -5.94
N PHE A 170 -3.86 -6.38 -5.82
CA PHE A 170 -2.99 -5.26 -6.20
C PHE A 170 -1.86 -5.63 -7.15
N GLY A 171 -1.67 -6.90 -7.48
CA GLY A 171 -0.59 -7.33 -8.34
C GLY A 171 -0.85 -7.01 -9.81
N ALA A 172 0.23 -6.85 -10.55
CA ALA A 172 0.18 -6.72 -11.99
C ALA A 172 -0.22 -8.04 -12.65
N THR A 173 -1.16 -7.96 -13.59
CA THR A 173 -1.47 -9.06 -14.51
C THR A 173 -0.79 -8.75 -15.84
N PRO A 174 0.18 -9.55 -16.29
CA PRO A 174 0.83 -9.34 -17.59
C PRO A 174 -0.19 -9.27 -18.73
N GLY A 175 -0.04 -8.32 -19.66
CA GLY A 175 -0.96 -8.14 -20.78
C GLY A 175 -2.29 -7.47 -20.43
N GLN A 176 -2.45 -6.98 -19.18
CA GLN A 176 -3.61 -6.20 -18.76
C GLN A 176 -3.29 -4.72 -18.54
N GLU A 177 -2.35 -4.15 -19.28
CA GLU A 177 -2.18 -2.69 -19.33
C GLU A 177 -3.48 -2.07 -19.87
N LYS A 178 -4.05 -1.09 -19.16
CA LYS A 178 -5.31 -0.43 -19.53
C LYS A 178 -5.09 0.79 -20.41
N LEU A 179 -3.88 1.35 -20.35
CA LEU A 179 -3.53 2.62 -20.96
C LEU A 179 -2.07 2.57 -21.40
N THR A 180 -1.78 3.01 -22.62
CA THR A 180 -0.42 3.29 -23.08
C THR A 180 -0.17 4.80 -22.96
N PHE A 181 0.82 5.18 -22.17
CA PHE A 181 1.24 6.56 -21.93
C PHE A 181 2.45 6.89 -22.79
N TYR A 182 2.28 7.85 -23.70
CA TYR A 182 3.30 8.32 -24.62
C TYR A 182 3.95 9.58 -24.06
N PHE A 183 5.28 9.57 -23.95
CA PHE A 183 6.04 10.67 -23.36
C PHE A 183 7.29 10.99 -24.17
N ASP A 184 7.79 12.21 -24.03
CA ASP A 184 9.08 12.63 -24.57
C ASP A 184 10.21 12.11 -23.65
N ALA A 185 11.08 11.24 -24.20
CA ALA A 185 12.22 10.68 -23.47
C ALA A 185 13.35 11.67 -23.20
N GLU A 186 13.41 12.76 -23.96
CA GLU A 186 14.46 13.78 -23.88
C GLU A 186 14.06 14.96 -22.99
N CYS A 187 12.76 15.14 -22.72
CA CYS A 187 12.28 16.17 -21.80
C CYS A 187 12.46 15.76 -20.32
N PRO A 188 13.22 16.53 -19.50
CA PRO A 188 13.42 16.22 -18.08
C PRO A 188 12.14 16.19 -17.26
N LEU A 189 11.16 17.05 -17.60
CA LEU A 189 9.86 17.09 -16.93
C LEU A 189 9.07 15.81 -17.24
N CYS A 190 8.98 15.41 -18.50
CA CYS A 190 8.27 14.19 -18.93
C CYS A 190 8.89 12.94 -18.29
N ALA A 191 10.22 12.83 -18.27
CA ALA A 191 10.93 11.73 -17.62
C ALA A 191 10.62 11.65 -16.11
N ARG A 192 10.61 12.80 -15.41
CA ARG A 192 10.24 12.87 -13.99
C ARG A 192 8.78 12.49 -13.75
N THR A 193 7.86 13.00 -14.56
CA THR A 193 6.43 12.67 -14.49
C THR A 193 6.20 11.17 -14.68
N ARG A 194 6.85 10.55 -15.67
CA ARG A 194 6.85 9.09 -15.85
C ARG A 194 7.29 8.37 -14.57
N LEU A 195 8.38 8.79 -13.93
CA LEU A 195 8.88 8.15 -12.70
C LEU A 195 7.88 8.25 -11.56
N VAL A 196 7.16 9.36 -11.43
CA VAL A 196 6.09 9.54 -10.44
C VAL A 196 4.93 8.59 -10.72
N ILE A 197 4.40 8.59 -11.94
CA ILE A 197 3.27 7.73 -12.30
C ILE A 197 3.65 6.26 -12.13
N GLU A 198 4.81 5.84 -12.62
CA GLU A 198 5.28 4.46 -12.49
C GLU A 198 5.58 4.07 -11.03
N HIS A 199 5.93 5.02 -10.17
CA HIS A 199 6.04 4.77 -8.73
C HIS A 199 4.67 4.49 -8.10
N LEU A 200 3.64 5.21 -8.54
CA LEU A 200 2.26 5.06 -8.08
C LEU A 200 1.53 3.89 -8.77
N ASP A 201 2.05 3.35 -9.87
CA ASP A 201 1.41 2.25 -10.60
C ASP A 201 1.90 0.88 -10.12
N LEU A 202 1.49 0.49 -8.90
CA LEU A 202 1.84 -0.82 -8.32
C LEU A 202 1.33 -2.01 -9.15
N GLY A 203 0.19 -1.83 -9.81
CA GLY A 203 -0.48 -2.86 -10.63
C GLY A 203 0.00 -2.90 -12.08
N GLN A 204 0.96 -2.05 -12.48
CA GLN A 204 1.45 -1.93 -13.85
C GLN A 204 0.30 -1.77 -14.88
N ALA A 205 -0.72 -0.99 -14.52
CA ALA A 205 -1.87 -0.70 -15.36
C ALA A 205 -1.54 0.25 -16.52
N VAL A 206 -0.43 1.00 -16.44
CA VAL A 206 0.00 1.97 -17.43
C VAL A 206 1.29 1.51 -18.10
N ARG A 207 1.25 1.38 -19.42
CA ARG A 207 2.42 1.05 -20.25
C ARG A 207 3.09 2.34 -20.71
N PHE A 208 4.36 2.55 -20.39
CA PHE A 208 5.10 3.74 -20.83
C PHE A 208 5.83 3.48 -22.14
N ARG A 209 5.58 4.33 -23.15
CA ARG A 209 6.25 4.30 -24.46
C ARG A 209 6.79 5.70 -24.79
N SER A 210 7.99 5.78 -25.33
CA SER A 210 8.54 7.05 -25.80
C SER A 210 8.00 7.37 -27.19
N VAL A 211 7.66 8.63 -27.44
CA VAL A 211 7.19 9.08 -28.75
C VAL A 211 8.22 8.77 -29.83
N GLN A 212 9.50 9.05 -29.56
CA GLN A 212 10.62 8.89 -30.51
C GLN A 212 10.80 7.48 -31.10
N PHE A 213 10.39 6.44 -30.37
CA PHE A 213 10.67 5.05 -30.76
C PHE A 213 9.42 4.22 -31.04
N TYR A 214 8.25 4.67 -30.57
CA TYR A 214 7.04 3.84 -30.57
C TYR A 214 5.80 4.54 -31.14
N ALA A 215 5.83 5.86 -31.38
CA ALA A 215 4.65 6.56 -31.90
C ALA A 215 4.24 6.05 -33.30
N GLU A 216 5.21 5.86 -34.20
CA GLU A 216 4.94 5.36 -35.56
C GLU A 216 4.37 3.94 -35.59
N GLN A 217 4.59 3.16 -34.53
CA GLN A 217 4.10 1.78 -34.41
C GLN A 217 2.66 1.71 -33.87
N GLU A 218 2.08 2.85 -33.47
CA GLU A 218 0.75 2.93 -32.89
C GLU A 218 -0.26 3.46 -33.91
N PRO A 219 -1.16 2.61 -34.47
CA PRO A 219 -2.11 3.03 -35.48
C PRO A 219 -3.03 4.17 -35.03
N ALA A 220 -3.36 4.22 -33.74
CA ALA A 220 -4.20 5.29 -33.18
C ALA A 220 -3.53 6.68 -33.26
N LEU A 221 -2.20 6.75 -33.38
CA LEU A 221 -1.45 8.01 -33.46
C LEU A 221 -1.03 8.36 -34.90
N ALA A 222 -1.32 7.52 -35.90
CA ALA A 222 -0.85 7.70 -37.28
C ALA A 222 -1.30 9.02 -37.93
N GLY A 223 -2.39 9.64 -37.44
CA GLY A 223 -2.88 10.94 -37.93
C GLY A 223 -2.18 12.16 -37.32
N LEU A 224 -1.27 11.97 -36.37
CA LEU A 224 -0.56 13.07 -35.68
C LEU A 224 0.90 13.10 -36.10
N SER A 225 1.41 14.30 -36.40
CA SER A 225 2.84 14.47 -36.66
C SER A 225 3.65 14.21 -35.38
N GLN A 226 4.89 13.76 -35.54
CA GLN A 226 5.76 13.52 -34.40
C GLN A 226 5.99 14.78 -33.55
N ASP A 227 6.09 15.96 -34.18
CA ASP A 227 6.21 17.23 -33.47
C ASP A 227 4.98 17.52 -32.60
N ALA A 228 3.77 17.29 -33.13
CA ALA A 228 2.54 17.45 -32.36
C ALA A 228 2.47 16.48 -31.16
N LEU A 229 3.00 15.26 -31.31
CA LEU A 229 3.09 14.27 -30.23
C LEU A 229 4.15 14.64 -29.17
N LEU A 230 5.16 15.44 -29.51
CA LEU A 230 6.18 15.93 -28.59
C LEU A 230 5.74 17.21 -27.86
N ASP A 231 4.85 18.00 -28.47
CA ASP A 231 4.31 19.24 -27.89
C ASP A 231 3.34 19.01 -26.73
N ASP A 232 2.60 17.91 -26.75
CA ASP A 232 1.63 17.56 -25.70
C ASP A 232 1.78 16.10 -25.23
N ILE A 233 1.32 15.80 -24.01
CA ILE A 233 1.32 14.43 -23.49
C ILE A 233 0.12 13.65 -24.02
N HIS A 234 0.35 12.42 -24.46
CA HIS A 234 -0.67 11.60 -25.08
C HIS A 234 -0.83 10.25 -24.40
N SER A 235 -2.03 9.71 -24.44
CA SER A 235 -2.26 8.32 -24.04
C SER A 235 -3.31 7.66 -24.92
N VAL A 236 -3.21 6.34 -25.05
CA VAL A 236 -4.13 5.51 -25.85
C VAL A 236 -4.71 4.43 -24.95
N ASP A 237 -6.04 4.35 -24.88
CA ASP A 237 -6.72 3.28 -24.15
C ASP A 237 -6.77 1.96 -24.97
N ARG A 238 -7.29 0.89 -24.37
CA ARG A 238 -7.45 -0.40 -25.08
C ARG A 238 -8.42 -0.37 -26.26
N ARG A 239 -9.28 0.64 -26.34
CA ARG A 239 -10.25 0.81 -27.42
C ARG A 239 -9.66 1.62 -28.58
N GLY A 240 -8.43 2.13 -28.44
CA GLY A 240 -7.78 2.98 -29.42
C GLY A 240 -8.15 4.46 -29.30
N HIS A 241 -8.81 4.88 -28.22
CA HIS A 241 -9.09 6.30 -28.00
C HIS A 241 -7.82 7.02 -27.57
N VAL A 242 -7.52 8.10 -28.27
CA VAL A 242 -6.42 9.01 -27.95
C VAL A 242 -6.91 10.08 -27.00
N TYR A 243 -6.19 10.26 -25.90
CA TYR A 243 -6.35 11.35 -24.95
C TYR A 243 -5.11 12.22 -24.98
N SER A 244 -5.27 13.52 -24.73
CA SER A 244 -4.19 14.51 -24.72
C SER A 244 -4.24 15.40 -23.47
N GLY A 245 -3.11 16.00 -23.15
CA GLY A 245 -2.99 16.98 -22.07
C GLY A 245 -3.51 16.49 -20.71
N ILE A 246 -4.43 17.26 -20.12
CA ILE A 246 -5.02 16.94 -18.80
C ILE A 246 -5.81 15.63 -18.81
N ASP A 247 -6.43 15.28 -19.94
CA ASP A 247 -7.23 14.07 -20.09
C ASP A 247 -6.37 12.81 -20.00
N THR A 248 -5.12 12.87 -20.48
CA THR A 248 -4.12 11.81 -20.30
C THR A 248 -3.86 11.52 -18.82
N TYR A 249 -3.70 12.55 -17.98
CA TYR A 249 -3.51 12.35 -16.54
C TYR A 249 -4.78 11.83 -15.86
N ALA A 250 -5.95 12.34 -16.26
CA ALA A 250 -7.22 11.85 -15.76
C ALA A 250 -7.39 10.34 -16.05
N GLN A 251 -6.96 9.88 -17.23
CA GLN A 251 -7.00 8.46 -17.58
C GLN A 251 -5.95 7.61 -16.88
N VAL A 252 -4.75 8.15 -16.64
CA VAL A 252 -3.76 7.50 -15.76
C VAL A 252 -4.35 7.22 -14.38
N PHE A 253 -4.97 8.22 -13.76
CA PHE A 253 -5.63 8.06 -12.46
C PHE A 253 -6.82 7.11 -12.53
N ASN A 254 -7.57 7.10 -13.62
CA ASN A 254 -8.67 6.15 -13.83
C ASN A 254 -8.18 4.69 -13.99
N ALA A 255 -7.01 4.48 -14.60
CA ALA A 255 -6.43 3.16 -14.80
C ALA A 255 -5.98 2.51 -13.48
N ILE A 256 -5.42 3.30 -12.56
CA ILE A 256 -4.88 2.89 -11.26
C ILE A 256 -6.02 2.85 -10.21
N PRO A 257 -6.43 1.67 -9.70
CA PRO A 257 -7.67 1.52 -8.93
C PRO A 257 -7.86 2.47 -7.74
N TYR A 258 -6.82 2.67 -6.93
CA TYR A 258 -6.90 3.52 -5.73
C TYR A 258 -6.73 5.03 -6.03
N LEU A 259 -6.38 5.40 -7.27
CA LEU A 259 -6.33 6.80 -7.72
C LEU A 259 -7.57 7.20 -8.51
N LYS A 260 -8.49 6.28 -8.79
CA LYS A 260 -9.76 6.56 -9.49
C LYS A 260 -10.55 7.75 -8.94
N PRO A 261 -10.68 7.94 -7.60
CA PRO A 261 -11.38 9.10 -7.07
C PRO A 261 -10.79 10.44 -7.52
N ILE A 262 -9.47 10.51 -7.73
CA ILE A 262 -8.80 11.71 -8.25
C ILE A 262 -9.20 11.97 -9.70
N SER A 263 -9.33 10.91 -10.51
CA SER A 263 -9.84 11.05 -11.88
C SER A 263 -11.25 11.66 -11.88
N TRP A 264 -12.16 11.17 -11.05
CA TRP A 264 -13.51 11.74 -10.94
C TRP A 264 -13.49 13.21 -10.53
N LEU A 265 -12.62 13.57 -9.59
CA LEU A 265 -12.44 14.95 -9.16
C LEU A 265 -11.97 15.85 -10.32
N ILE A 266 -11.02 15.40 -11.14
CA ILE A 266 -10.52 16.16 -12.29
C ILE A 266 -11.62 16.45 -13.31
N HIS A 267 -12.57 15.52 -13.50
CA HIS A 267 -13.68 15.70 -14.44
C HIS A 267 -14.79 16.64 -13.92
N THR A 268 -14.72 17.10 -12.67
CA THR A 268 -15.73 18.03 -12.16
C THR A 268 -15.60 19.41 -12.85
N PRO A 269 -16.73 20.02 -13.28
CA PRO A 269 -16.72 21.37 -13.84
C PRO A 269 -16.05 22.34 -12.86
N GLY A 270 -15.16 23.19 -13.38
CA GLY A 270 -14.32 24.09 -12.56
C GLY A 270 -12.91 23.53 -12.33
N ILE A 271 -12.78 22.35 -11.70
CA ILE A 271 -11.47 21.69 -11.52
C ILE A 271 -10.88 21.30 -12.88
N TYR A 272 -11.70 20.78 -13.78
CA TYR A 272 -11.26 20.45 -15.14
C TYR A 272 -10.68 21.69 -15.87
N HIS A 273 -11.40 22.82 -15.82
CA HIS A 273 -10.98 24.04 -16.50
C HIS A 273 -9.71 24.64 -15.87
N LEU A 274 -9.63 24.66 -14.54
CA LEU A 274 -8.43 25.07 -13.83
C LEU A 274 -7.25 24.16 -14.18
N GLY A 275 -7.46 22.84 -14.15
CA GLY A 275 -6.46 21.84 -14.52
C GLY A 275 -5.96 22.03 -15.95
N LYS A 276 -6.85 22.27 -16.91
CA LYS A 276 -6.50 22.56 -18.30
C LYS A 276 -5.69 23.85 -18.44
N ALA A 277 -6.06 24.91 -17.71
CA ALA A 277 -5.34 26.18 -17.72
C ALA A 277 -3.92 26.04 -17.12
N VAL A 278 -3.80 25.41 -15.95
CA VAL A 278 -2.52 25.14 -15.27
C VAL A 278 -1.65 24.24 -16.13
N TYR A 279 -2.22 23.16 -16.66
CA TYR A 279 -1.52 22.25 -17.56
C TYR A 279 -0.97 22.98 -18.78
N GLY A 280 -1.80 23.77 -19.46
CA GLY A 280 -1.38 24.54 -20.63
C GLY A 280 -0.27 25.55 -20.32
N PHE A 281 -0.30 26.19 -19.14
CA PHE A 281 0.77 27.08 -18.69
C PHE A 281 2.09 26.32 -18.48
N ILE A 282 2.06 25.19 -17.78
CA ILE A 282 3.24 24.35 -17.55
C ILE A 282 3.78 23.81 -18.87
N ALA A 283 2.90 23.31 -19.75
CA ALA A 283 3.28 22.75 -21.03
C ALA A 283 3.98 23.77 -21.94
N ARG A 284 3.56 25.04 -21.94
CA ARG A 284 4.19 26.12 -22.72
C ARG A 284 5.49 26.63 -22.12
N ASN A 285 5.63 26.62 -20.79
CA ASN A 285 6.78 27.18 -20.08
C ASN A 285 7.81 26.12 -19.66
N ARG A 286 7.64 24.86 -20.05
CA ARG A 286 8.60 23.80 -19.72
C ARG A 286 9.87 23.98 -20.54
N THR A 287 11.00 23.63 -19.96
CA THR A 287 12.26 23.52 -20.69
C THR A 287 12.15 22.40 -21.72
N THR A 288 12.20 22.79 -23.00
CA THR A 288 12.24 21.88 -24.16
C THR A 288 13.64 21.72 -24.72
N GLU A 289 14.67 22.32 -24.08
CA GLU A 289 16.06 22.12 -24.46
C GLU A 289 16.40 20.63 -24.43
N ARG A 290 16.60 20.07 -25.63
CA ARG A 290 16.99 18.68 -25.83
C ARG A 290 18.47 18.54 -25.53
N CYS A 291 18.84 17.42 -24.91
CA CYS A 291 20.25 17.08 -24.68
C CYS A 291 20.93 16.72 -26.02
N THR A 292 21.67 17.67 -26.59
CA THR A 292 22.60 17.46 -27.69
C THR A 292 23.99 17.07 -27.15
N GLU A 293 24.92 16.69 -28.03
CA GLU A 293 26.30 16.41 -27.63
C GLU A 293 26.99 17.65 -27.02
N ASP A 294 26.60 18.85 -27.46
CA ASP A 294 27.24 20.12 -27.08
C ASP A 294 26.73 20.72 -25.77
N ASN A 295 25.50 20.43 -25.36
CA ASN A 295 24.87 21.06 -24.20
C ASN A 295 24.69 20.11 -22.99
N CYS A 296 24.92 18.81 -23.17
CA CYS A 296 24.62 17.79 -22.18
C CYS A 296 25.87 17.00 -21.81
N GLY A 297 26.71 17.60 -20.95
CA GLY A 297 27.78 16.87 -20.27
C GLY A 297 27.19 15.77 -19.38
N TYR A 298 27.54 14.51 -19.65
CA TYR A 298 27.08 13.40 -18.81
C TYR A 298 27.88 13.37 -17.50
N VAL A 299 27.32 13.95 -16.45
CA VAL A 299 27.80 13.72 -15.08
C VAL A 299 27.00 12.57 -14.49
N ALA A 300 27.65 11.41 -14.35
CA ALA A 300 27.03 10.28 -13.69
C ALA A 300 26.62 10.67 -12.26
N PRO A 301 25.36 10.46 -11.85
CA PRO A 301 24.95 10.76 -10.49
C PRO A 301 25.77 9.90 -9.52
N VAL A 302 26.36 10.52 -8.49
CA VAL A 302 27.02 9.78 -7.41
C VAL A 302 25.95 8.98 -6.67
N LEU A 303 25.91 7.68 -6.94
CA LEU A 303 24.91 6.81 -6.35
C LEU A 303 25.13 6.71 -4.84
N PRO A 304 24.06 6.68 -4.04
CA PRO A 304 24.20 6.37 -2.62
C PRO A 304 24.83 4.99 -2.48
N PRO A 305 25.65 4.75 -1.44
CA PRO A 305 26.19 3.42 -1.20
C PRO A 305 25.04 2.42 -1.15
N PRO A 306 25.21 1.22 -1.71
CA PRO A 306 24.16 0.20 -1.69
C PRO A 306 23.72 0.04 -0.24
N THR A 307 22.42 0.16 0.01
CA THR A 307 21.88 -0.10 1.34
C THR A 307 22.39 -1.46 1.76
N LYS A 308 23.18 -1.50 2.85
CA LYS A 308 23.59 -2.75 3.50
C LYS A 308 22.29 -3.41 3.96
N ASN A 309 21.61 -4.13 3.07
CA ASN A 309 20.72 -5.19 3.47
C ASN A 309 21.61 -6.09 4.28
N SER A 310 21.42 -6.07 5.60
CA SER A 310 22.16 -6.88 6.54
C SER A 310 22.25 -8.28 5.95
N ARG A 311 23.46 -8.65 5.51
CA ARG A 311 23.78 -10.01 5.04
C ARG A 311 23.35 -11.08 6.06
N PHE A 312 23.12 -10.67 7.30
CA PHE A 312 22.64 -11.46 8.43
C PHE A 312 21.27 -12.12 8.27
N TRP A 313 20.38 -11.65 7.39
CA TRP A 313 19.00 -12.18 7.32
C TRP A 313 18.58 -12.66 5.93
N ARG A 314 19.53 -13.06 5.07
CA ARG A 314 19.24 -13.84 3.86
C ARG A 314 19.32 -15.33 4.19
N ALA A 315 18.25 -15.85 4.77
CA ALA A 315 17.90 -17.27 4.80
C ALA A 315 16.39 -17.39 4.61
#